data_AF-A0A6M5YZM1-F1
#
_entry.id   AF-A0A6M5YZM1-F1
#
_cell.length_a   1.000
_cell.length_b   1.000
_cell.length_c   1.000
_cell.angle_alpha   90.00
_cell.angle_beta   90.00
_cell.angle_gamma   90.00
#
_symmetry.space_group_name_H-M   'P 1'
#
loop_
_entity.id
_entity.type
_entity.pdbx_description
1 polymer ?
#
loop_
_entity_poly.entity_id
_entity_poly.type
_entity_poly.pdbx_seq_one_letter_code
_entity_poly.pdbx_strand_id
1 'polypeptide(L)'
;MRKRIAVGLAIVAAGLVSLYGDAPSRANAQDKSRSVPPKHLYGHDLRVRPGGEREFAKALKIGVELFYDEGAKAIIAISETGALTVAPAPVGGGVGTDKTCKWLTAHDLNCRKAGETDFTQKTKKWGVELFQDRATNRLLYACESGSIALAPVPGGLVTERGPKWHHALEPRVRAPGQNEFSNAKKIGIEVFKDENTGGLIYITETGAISTAAAPTTPPDPKKPQPPKAVYGLQLRVRGADETEFTEKAKSASLEIFEDPNSGALLYLTLEGYVATVPAAKIDPGATGVTWKTGMALRARKVGEPEFAKARRFSVEVFEDNRTGNQIFISETGSIAVLPK
;
A
#
# COMPACT_ATOMS: atom_id res chain seq x y z
N MET A 1 -16.20 -24.53 -64.79
CA MET A 1 -16.34 -25.64 -63.82
C MET A 1 -15.14 -25.62 -62.87
N ARG A 2 -15.30 -25.13 -61.63
CA ARG A 2 -14.22 -25.04 -60.64
C ARG A 2 -14.38 -26.17 -59.62
N LYS A 3 -13.35 -27.03 -59.52
CA LYS A 3 -13.27 -28.17 -58.59
C LYS A 3 -13.04 -27.67 -57.16
N ARG A 4 -13.86 -28.15 -56.21
CA ARG A 4 -13.66 -27.97 -54.77
C ARG A 4 -12.80 -29.13 -54.26
N ILE A 5 -11.76 -28.83 -53.50
CA ILE A 5 -10.97 -29.80 -52.73
C ILE A 5 -11.39 -29.66 -51.27
N ALA A 6 -11.89 -30.74 -50.68
CA ALA A 6 -12.14 -30.85 -49.26
C ALA A 6 -10.88 -31.41 -48.58
N VAL A 7 -10.38 -30.69 -47.57
CA VAL A 7 -9.32 -31.19 -46.68
C VAL A 7 -9.96 -31.43 -45.33
N GLY A 8 -9.99 -32.70 -44.93
CA GLY A 8 -10.43 -33.14 -43.61
C GLY A 8 -9.39 -32.79 -42.54
N LEU A 9 -9.86 -32.29 -41.41
CA LEU A 9 -9.05 -32.04 -40.22
C LEU A 9 -9.33 -33.15 -39.20
N ALA A 10 -8.29 -33.90 -38.85
CA ALA A 10 -8.32 -34.97 -37.87
C ALA A 10 -8.39 -34.39 -36.44
N ILE A 11 -9.31 -34.93 -35.64
CA ILE A 11 -9.45 -34.63 -34.21
C ILE A 11 -8.43 -35.48 -33.45
N VAL A 12 -7.42 -34.83 -32.88
CA VAL A 12 -6.50 -35.45 -31.91
C VAL A 12 -7.04 -35.15 -30.51
N ALA A 13 -7.63 -36.15 -29.88
CA ALA A 13 -7.99 -36.12 -28.47
C ALA A 13 -6.76 -36.49 -27.64
N ALA A 14 -6.04 -35.47 -27.14
CA ALA A 14 -4.99 -35.66 -26.14
C ALA A 14 -5.55 -35.32 -24.75
N GLY A 15 -5.43 -36.28 -23.83
CA GLY A 15 -5.99 -36.24 -22.49
C GLY A 15 -5.45 -35.07 -21.65
N LEU A 16 -6.38 -34.27 -21.13
CA LEU A 16 -6.11 -33.32 -20.06
C LEU A 16 -6.03 -34.09 -18.73
N VAL A 17 -4.82 -34.24 -18.21
CA VAL A 17 -4.60 -34.58 -16.80
C VAL A 17 -4.89 -33.32 -15.99
N SER A 18 -6.09 -33.23 -15.41
CA SER A 18 -6.44 -32.19 -14.46
C SER A 18 -5.72 -32.46 -13.14
N LEU A 19 -4.57 -31.81 -12.94
CA LEU A 19 -3.97 -31.66 -11.62
C LEU A 19 -4.86 -30.71 -10.81
N TYR A 20 -5.90 -31.27 -10.18
CA TYR A 20 -6.66 -30.61 -9.14
C TYR A 20 -5.72 -30.40 -7.94
N GLY A 21 -5.11 -29.22 -7.88
CA GLY A 21 -4.59 -28.71 -6.62
C GLY A 21 -5.78 -28.53 -5.66
N ASP A 22 -5.62 -29.01 -4.43
CA ASP A 22 -6.62 -28.93 -3.38
C ASP A 22 -7.32 -27.58 -3.37
N ALA A 23 -8.64 -27.59 -3.50
CA ALA A 23 -9.44 -26.39 -3.37
C ALA A 23 -9.11 -25.76 -2.02
N PRO A 24 -8.70 -24.48 -1.97
CA PRO A 24 -8.36 -23.83 -0.72
C PRO A 24 -9.54 -23.97 0.23
N SER A 25 -9.29 -24.60 1.38
CA SER A 25 -10.27 -24.79 2.45
C SER A 25 -11.04 -23.49 2.64
N ARG A 26 -12.36 -23.51 2.41
CA ARG A 26 -13.23 -22.36 2.65
C ARG A 26 -13.02 -21.93 4.09
N ALA A 27 -12.30 -20.83 4.29
CA ALA A 27 -12.14 -20.24 5.60
C ALA A 27 -13.55 -19.98 6.13
N ASN A 28 -13.90 -20.65 7.24
CA ASN A 28 -15.18 -20.44 7.90
C ASN A 28 -15.24 -18.95 8.26
N ALA A 29 -16.15 -18.21 7.61
CA ALA A 29 -16.28 -16.78 7.79
C ALA A 29 -16.66 -16.52 9.25
N GLN A 30 -15.71 -16.02 10.04
CA GLN A 30 -16.00 -15.56 11.38
C GLN A 30 -16.73 -14.22 11.27
N ASP A 31 -17.82 -14.10 12.02
CA ASP A 31 -18.65 -12.90 12.07
C ASP A 31 -17.81 -11.68 12.52
N LYS A 32 -17.94 -10.55 11.80
CA LYS A 32 -17.31 -9.26 12.17
C LYS A 32 -17.70 -8.83 13.60
N SER A 33 -18.84 -9.31 14.12
CA SER A 33 -19.37 -8.93 15.43
C SER A 33 -18.47 -9.28 16.63
N ARG A 34 -17.49 -10.18 16.45
CA ARG A 34 -16.61 -10.64 17.55
C ARG A 34 -15.33 -9.85 17.73
N SER A 35 -14.96 -8.95 16.81
CA SER A 35 -13.76 -8.13 16.98
C SER A 35 -14.08 -6.83 17.72
N VAL A 36 -13.18 -6.42 18.62
CA VAL A 36 -13.27 -5.10 19.25
C VAL A 36 -13.04 -4.06 18.14
N PRO A 37 -14.01 -3.16 17.87
CA PRO A 37 -13.83 -2.18 16.81
C PRO A 37 -12.69 -1.22 17.16
N PRO A 38 -11.88 -0.78 16.18
CA PRO A 38 -10.84 0.21 16.43
C PRO A 38 -11.41 1.49 17.02
N LYS A 39 -10.73 2.01 18.05
CA LYS A 39 -11.11 3.25 18.72
C LYS A 39 -10.69 4.44 17.87
N HIS A 40 -11.65 5.25 17.42
CA HIS A 40 -11.35 6.54 16.80
C HIS A 40 -10.61 7.46 17.79
N LEU A 41 -9.53 8.10 17.33
CA LEU A 41 -8.68 8.96 18.16
C LEU A 41 -8.93 10.45 17.87
N TYR A 42 -8.74 10.83 16.60
CA TYR A 42 -8.87 12.19 16.05
C TYR A 42 -8.64 12.15 14.53
N GLY A 43 -8.71 13.31 13.89
CA GLY A 43 -8.35 13.46 12.47
C GLY A 43 -7.78 14.83 12.14
N HIS A 44 -7.24 14.94 10.94
CA HIS A 44 -6.52 16.10 10.41
C HIS A 44 -7.09 16.54 9.07
N ASP A 45 -7.17 17.86 8.87
CA ASP A 45 -7.43 18.48 7.58
C ASP A 45 -6.08 18.97 7.00
N LEU A 46 -5.47 18.14 6.15
CA LEU A 46 -4.16 18.44 5.58
C LEU A 46 -4.30 19.29 4.32
N ARG A 47 -3.28 20.09 4.02
CA ARG A 47 -3.15 20.82 2.75
C ARG A 47 -1.95 20.28 1.99
N VAL A 48 -2.19 19.73 0.79
CA VAL A 48 -1.16 19.11 -0.04
C VAL A 48 -1.08 19.79 -1.39
N ARG A 49 0.07 20.37 -1.72
CA ARG A 49 0.25 21.02 -3.01
C ARG A 49 0.39 19.98 -4.12
N PRO A 50 -0.19 20.25 -5.30
CA PRO A 50 0.11 19.43 -6.48
C PRO A 50 1.58 19.44 -6.85
N GLY A 51 2.05 18.39 -7.53
CA GLY A 51 3.45 18.31 -7.94
C GLY A 51 3.88 19.50 -8.82
N GLY A 52 4.93 20.21 -8.43
CA GLY A 52 5.45 21.38 -9.11
C GLY A 52 4.79 22.70 -8.71
N GLU A 53 3.76 22.66 -7.86
CA GLU A 53 3.08 23.84 -7.35
C GLU A 53 3.76 24.35 -6.08
N ARG A 54 3.99 25.66 -6.01
CA ARG A 54 4.64 26.31 -4.85
C ARG A 54 3.62 27.01 -3.95
N GLU A 55 2.49 27.44 -4.50
CA GLU A 55 1.48 28.23 -3.82
C GLU A 55 0.48 27.36 -3.06
N PHE A 56 0.35 27.61 -1.75
CA PHE A 56 -0.65 26.93 -0.92
C PHE A 56 -2.10 27.24 -1.32
N ALA A 57 -2.34 28.30 -2.07
CA ALA A 57 -3.68 28.63 -2.58
C ALA A 57 -4.26 27.51 -3.46
N LYS A 58 -3.39 26.74 -4.14
CA LYS A 58 -3.79 25.61 -4.99
C LYS A 58 -3.62 24.25 -4.30
N ALA A 59 -3.28 24.26 -3.01
CA ALA A 59 -3.16 23.02 -2.24
C ALA A 59 -4.53 22.33 -2.14
N LEU A 60 -4.54 21.05 -2.47
CA LEU A 60 -5.67 20.15 -2.24
C LEU A 60 -5.84 19.97 -0.73
N LYS A 61 -7.08 19.78 -0.30
CA LYS A 61 -7.38 19.48 1.09
C LYS A 61 -7.65 17.98 1.22
N ILE A 62 -7.02 17.32 2.19
CA ILE A 62 -7.14 15.86 2.39
C ILE A 62 -7.46 15.59 3.86
N GLY A 63 -8.62 14.99 4.13
CA GLY A 63 -8.99 14.53 5.46
C GLY A 63 -8.29 13.22 5.79
N VAL A 64 -7.75 13.10 7.01
CA VAL A 64 -7.11 11.88 7.52
C VAL A 64 -7.63 11.58 8.92
N GLU A 65 -8.10 10.37 9.16
CA GLU A 65 -8.56 9.91 10.47
C GLU A 65 -7.62 8.87 11.05
N LEU A 66 -7.39 8.94 12.37
CA LEU A 66 -6.53 8.02 13.10
C LEU A 66 -7.35 7.17 14.08
N PHE A 67 -7.02 5.88 14.13
CA PHE A 67 -7.65 4.87 14.96
C PHE A 67 -6.60 4.09 15.73
N TYR A 68 -6.98 3.60 16.91
CA TYR A 68 -6.23 2.61 17.66
C TYR A 68 -6.91 1.25 17.53
N ASP A 69 -6.21 0.28 16.95
CA ASP A 69 -6.61 -1.12 16.97
C ASP A 69 -5.93 -1.82 18.15
N GLU A 70 -6.73 -2.18 19.14
CA GLU A 70 -6.25 -2.85 20.35
C GLU A 70 -5.76 -4.29 20.07
N GLY A 71 -6.37 -4.98 19.10
CA GLY A 71 -6.02 -6.36 18.76
C GLY A 71 -4.68 -6.44 18.04
N ALA A 72 -4.43 -5.51 17.12
CA ALA A 72 -3.16 -5.39 16.40
C ALA A 72 -2.10 -4.59 17.17
N LYS A 73 -2.47 -3.91 18.26
CA LYS A 73 -1.64 -2.91 18.96
C LYS A 73 -1.06 -1.88 17.98
N ALA A 74 -1.93 -1.35 17.12
CA ALA A 74 -1.53 -0.52 15.99
C ALA A 74 -2.28 0.82 15.95
N ILE A 75 -1.61 1.84 15.42
CA ILE A 75 -2.25 3.05 14.91
C ILE A 75 -2.56 2.82 13.44
N ILE A 76 -3.83 3.00 13.07
CA ILE A 76 -4.29 2.96 11.69
C ILE A 76 -4.64 4.39 11.29
N ALA A 77 -4.05 4.89 10.21
CA ALA A 77 -4.49 6.13 9.59
C ALA A 77 -5.17 5.81 8.25
N ILE A 78 -6.29 6.48 7.99
CA ILE A 78 -7.07 6.34 6.75
C ILE A 78 -7.43 7.72 6.21
N SER A 79 -7.17 7.96 4.92
CA SER A 79 -7.55 9.21 4.26
C SER A 79 -9.00 9.20 3.75
N GLU A 80 -9.53 10.36 3.40
CA GLU A 80 -10.86 10.51 2.79
C GLU A 80 -11.04 9.77 1.45
N THR A 81 -9.93 9.35 0.82
CA THR A 81 -9.94 8.51 -0.39
C THR A 81 -9.93 7.01 -0.08
N GLY A 82 -9.77 6.64 1.19
CA GLY A 82 -9.66 5.25 1.66
C GLY A 82 -8.23 4.71 1.63
N ALA A 83 -7.22 5.56 1.43
CA ALA A 83 -5.83 5.13 1.50
C ALA A 83 -5.42 4.83 2.94
N LEU A 84 -4.73 3.71 3.16
CA LEU A 84 -4.35 3.21 4.48
C LEU A 84 -2.85 3.36 4.75
N THR A 85 -2.51 3.57 6.00
CA THR A 85 -1.18 3.30 6.55
C THR A 85 -1.32 2.83 7.99
N VAL A 86 -0.40 1.97 8.43
CA VAL A 86 -0.42 1.36 9.75
C VAL A 86 0.96 1.47 10.38
N ALA A 87 1.01 1.65 11.69
CA ALA A 87 2.25 1.62 12.43
C ALA A 87 2.04 1.06 13.85
N PRO A 88 3.08 0.52 14.51
CA PRO A 88 2.97 0.08 15.89
C PRO A 88 2.47 1.20 16.79
N ALA A 89 1.53 0.90 17.68
CA ALA A 89 1.08 1.85 18.67
C ALA A 89 2.17 2.10 19.72
N PRO A 90 2.22 3.29 20.34
CA PRO A 90 3.01 3.49 21.54
C PRO A 90 2.66 2.46 22.62
N VAL A 91 3.63 2.13 23.47
CA VAL A 91 3.42 1.22 24.61
C VAL A 91 2.26 1.76 25.47
N GLY A 92 1.27 0.90 25.74
CA GLY A 92 0.06 1.28 26.47
C GLY A 92 -1.09 1.85 25.62
N GLY A 93 -0.92 1.99 24.30
CA GLY A 93 -1.98 2.42 23.38
C GLY A 93 -2.40 3.89 23.51
N GLY A 94 -1.76 4.65 24.39
CA GLY A 94 -1.99 6.07 24.57
C GLY A 94 -1.32 6.88 23.45
N VAL A 95 -2.03 7.90 22.97
CA VAL A 95 -1.48 8.99 22.16
C VAL A 95 -1.38 10.24 23.02
N GLY A 96 -0.47 11.15 22.67
CA GLY A 96 -0.33 12.45 23.31
C GLY A 96 -1.60 13.30 23.24
N THR A 97 -1.72 14.27 24.16
CA THR A 97 -2.87 15.18 24.22
C THR A 97 -2.86 16.23 23.12
N ASP A 98 -1.69 16.52 22.54
CA ASP A 98 -1.54 17.45 21.43
C ASP A 98 -1.91 16.77 20.10
N LYS A 99 -3.19 16.85 19.75
CA LYS A 99 -3.76 16.28 18.53
C LYS A 99 -3.56 17.16 17.28
N THR A 100 -2.55 18.03 17.28
CA THR A 100 -2.23 18.88 16.13
C THR A 100 -1.23 18.23 15.19
N CYS A 101 -1.26 18.65 13.94
CA CYS A 101 -0.31 18.24 12.92
C CYS A 101 0.54 19.45 12.52
N LYS A 102 1.86 19.36 12.70
CA LYS A 102 2.79 20.42 12.32
C LYS A 102 3.31 20.16 10.91
N TRP A 103 3.04 21.06 9.97
CA TRP A 103 3.69 21.01 8.66
C TRP A 103 5.20 21.25 8.80
N LEU A 104 6.00 20.45 8.08
CA LEU A 104 7.47 20.50 8.14
C LEU A 104 8.08 20.96 6.82
N THR A 105 7.76 20.27 5.72
CA THR A 105 8.36 20.52 4.40
C THR A 105 7.53 19.86 3.30
N ALA A 106 7.99 19.99 2.05
CA ALA A 106 7.31 19.49 0.87
C ALA A 106 8.28 18.90 -0.15
N HIS A 107 7.80 17.90 -0.87
CA HIS A 107 8.56 17.12 -1.82
C HIS A 107 7.85 17.08 -3.16
N ASP A 108 8.60 17.32 -4.23
CA ASP A 108 8.20 17.08 -5.60
C ASP A 108 8.83 15.78 -6.08
N LEU A 109 8.05 14.70 -6.15
CA LEU A 109 8.53 13.37 -6.53
C LEU A 109 8.17 13.07 -7.97
N ASN A 110 9.15 13.01 -8.86
CA ASN A 110 8.93 12.53 -10.23
C ASN A 110 8.73 11.01 -10.20
N CYS A 111 7.68 10.50 -10.82
CA CYS A 111 7.44 9.07 -10.94
C CYS A 111 7.23 8.68 -12.40
N ARG A 112 8.16 7.87 -12.92
CA ARG A 112 8.05 7.30 -14.26
C ARG A 112 6.97 6.24 -14.30
N LYS A 113 6.37 6.06 -15.47
CA LYS A 113 5.55 4.88 -15.76
C LYS A 113 6.43 3.69 -16.06
N ALA A 114 5.92 2.48 -15.86
CA ALA A 114 6.61 1.28 -16.31
C ALA A 114 6.96 1.37 -17.81
N GLY A 115 8.22 1.10 -18.14
CA GLY A 115 8.79 1.16 -19.48
C GLY A 115 9.39 2.52 -19.86
N GLU A 116 9.26 3.56 -19.03
CA GLU A 116 9.89 4.86 -19.25
C GLU A 116 11.34 4.86 -18.74
N THR A 117 12.30 5.07 -19.63
CA THR A 117 13.74 4.97 -19.30
C THR A 117 14.28 6.22 -18.61
N ASP A 118 13.77 7.39 -18.96
CA ASP A 118 14.33 8.68 -18.56
C ASP A 118 13.27 9.60 -17.97
N PHE A 119 13.67 10.46 -17.03
CA PHE A 119 12.82 11.55 -16.58
C PHE A 119 12.68 12.58 -17.72
N THR A 120 11.47 12.74 -18.21
CA THR A 120 11.12 13.72 -19.24
C THR A 120 10.23 14.81 -18.66
N GLN A 121 9.94 15.86 -19.44
CA GLN A 121 8.95 16.87 -19.06
C GLN A 121 7.53 16.29 -18.93
N LYS A 122 7.28 15.08 -19.47
CA LYS A 122 5.99 14.38 -19.36
C LYS A 122 5.92 13.46 -18.16
N THR A 123 7.04 13.19 -17.48
CA THR A 123 7.04 12.34 -16.30
C THR A 123 6.16 13.00 -15.23
N LYS A 124 5.24 12.21 -14.67
CA LYS A 124 4.31 12.73 -13.65
C LYS A 124 5.10 13.13 -12.43
N LYS A 125 4.92 14.37 -12.00
CA LYS A 125 5.39 14.86 -10.71
C LYS A 125 4.24 14.81 -9.71
N TRP A 126 4.51 14.21 -8.55
CA TRP A 126 3.59 14.11 -7.42
C TRP A 126 4.05 15.04 -6.30
N GLY A 127 3.13 15.85 -5.79
CA GLY A 127 3.37 16.65 -4.60
C GLY A 127 3.13 15.82 -3.34
N VAL A 128 4.09 15.83 -2.42
CA VAL A 128 4.01 15.13 -1.14
C VAL A 128 4.40 16.11 -0.03
N GLU A 129 3.50 16.37 0.90
CA GLU A 129 3.81 17.19 2.08
C GLU A 129 4.15 16.29 3.26
N LEU A 130 5.09 16.76 4.08
CA LEU A 130 5.53 16.08 5.30
C LEU A 130 5.04 16.86 6.52
N PHE A 131 4.34 16.15 7.40
CA PHE A 131 3.88 16.67 8.68
C PHE A 131 4.43 15.85 9.84
N GLN A 132 4.44 16.44 11.04
CA GLN A 132 4.61 15.73 12.30
C GLN A 132 3.27 15.70 13.04
N ASP A 133 2.71 14.51 13.19
CA ASP A 133 1.57 14.28 14.06
C ASP A 133 2.05 14.24 15.51
N ARG A 134 1.71 15.29 16.28
CA ARG A 134 2.27 15.48 17.62
C ARG A 134 1.72 14.51 18.66
N ALA A 135 0.53 13.96 18.41
CA ALA A 135 -0.11 13.01 19.32
C ALA A 135 0.50 11.61 19.21
N THR A 136 0.74 11.08 18.00
CA THR A 136 1.44 9.78 17.85
C THR A 136 2.96 9.92 17.85
N ASN A 137 3.48 11.14 17.76
CA ASN A 137 4.89 11.46 17.54
C ASN A 137 5.45 10.70 16.32
N ARG A 138 4.72 10.75 15.22
CA ARG A 138 5.11 10.16 13.92
C ARG A 138 5.15 11.22 12.84
N LEU A 139 5.97 10.95 11.85
CA LEU A 139 5.90 11.67 10.59
C LEU A 139 4.74 11.14 9.77
N LEU A 140 3.98 12.05 9.17
CA LEU A 140 2.87 11.76 8.27
C LEU A 140 3.18 12.38 6.91
N TYR A 141 3.46 11.53 5.94
CA TYR A 141 3.57 11.91 4.54
C TYR A 141 2.18 11.86 3.90
N ALA A 142 1.81 12.90 3.15
CA ALA A 142 0.55 12.95 2.41
C ALA A 142 0.79 13.37 0.97
N CYS A 143 0.39 12.52 0.02
CA CYS A 143 0.50 12.74 -1.41
C CYS A 143 -0.77 13.41 -1.97
N GLU A 144 -0.64 14.20 -3.04
CA GLU A 144 -1.77 14.85 -3.72
C GLU A 144 -2.85 13.85 -4.22
N SER A 145 -2.50 12.57 -4.35
CA SER A 145 -3.42 11.47 -4.68
C SER A 145 -4.37 11.09 -3.54
N GLY A 146 -4.15 11.60 -2.32
CA GLY A 146 -4.81 11.13 -1.10
C GLY A 146 -4.10 9.96 -0.42
N SER A 147 -3.01 9.43 -1.00
CA SER A 147 -2.19 8.40 -0.35
C SER A 147 -1.40 8.98 0.82
N ILE A 148 -1.27 8.19 1.89
CA ILE A 148 -0.61 8.59 3.13
C ILE A 148 0.37 7.51 3.59
N ALA A 149 1.43 7.91 4.30
CA ALA A 149 2.39 7.00 4.92
C ALA A 149 2.88 7.53 6.27
N LEU A 150 3.06 6.63 7.24
CA LEU A 150 3.63 6.95 8.55
C LEU A 150 5.08 6.49 8.67
N ALA A 151 5.93 7.35 9.23
CA ALA A 151 7.33 7.03 9.53
C ALA A 151 7.70 7.44 10.97
N PRO A 152 8.74 6.84 11.58
CA PRO A 152 9.28 7.31 12.86
C PRO A 152 9.90 8.71 12.72
N VAL A 153 9.86 9.49 13.80
CA VAL A 153 10.59 10.77 13.87
C VAL A 153 12.06 10.49 14.20
N PRO A 154 13.02 10.85 13.34
CA PRO A 154 14.45 10.63 13.61
C PRO A 154 15.01 11.67 14.59
N GLY A 155 16.07 11.32 15.31
CA GLY A 155 16.72 12.22 16.28
C GLY A 155 17.41 13.46 15.68
N GLY A 156 17.54 13.54 14.35
CA GLY A 156 18.21 14.64 13.63
C GLY A 156 17.34 15.24 12.53
N LEU A 157 16.02 15.30 12.74
CA LEU A 157 15.08 15.85 11.77
C LEU A 157 15.47 17.28 11.35
N VAL A 158 15.62 17.50 10.05
CA VAL A 158 15.77 18.83 9.43
C VAL A 158 14.60 19.09 8.46
N THR A 159 14.47 20.30 7.90
CA THR A 159 13.33 20.66 7.02
C THR A 159 13.73 21.27 5.67
N GLU A 160 15.01 21.61 5.50
CA GLU A 160 15.51 22.39 4.37
C GLU A 160 16.13 21.53 3.26
N ARG A 161 16.14 20.20 3.40
CA ARG A 161 16.74 19.31 2.40
C ARG A 161 15.67 18.76 1.48
N GLY A 162 15.99 18.63 0.20
CA GLY A 162 15.09 18.00 -0.77
C GLY A 162 15.22 16.47 -0.79
N PRO A 163 14.26 15.76 -1.38
CA PRO A 163 14.36 14.34 -1.62
C PRO A 163 15.40 14.10 -2.73
N LYS A 164 16.21 13.05 -2.59
CA LYS A 164 17.15 12.61 -3.64
C LYS A 164 16.68 11.31 -4.23
N TRP A 165 16.70 11.20 -5.54
CA TRP A 165 16.42 9.94 -6.22
C TRP A 165 17.41 8.86 -5.74
N HIS A 166 16.91 7.69 -5.39
CA HIS A 166 17.70 6.57 -4.86
C HIS A 166 17.83 5.45 -5.90
N HIS A 167 16.70 4.95 -6.40
CA HIS A 167 16.63 3.94 -7.45
C HIS A 167 15.18 3.83 -7.97
N ALA A 168 14.96 2.94 -8.93
CA ALA A 168 13.65 2.66 -9.50
C ALA A 168 13.41 1.15 -9.61
N LEU A 169 12.14 0.75 -9.59
CA LEU A 169 11.71 -0.64 -9.69
C LEU A 169 10.54 -0.74 -10.70
N GLU A 170 10.46 -1.87 -11.41
CA GLU A 170 9.32 -2.22 -12.27
C GLU A 170 8.75 -3.61 -11.90
N PRO A 171 8.21 -3.79 -10.68
CA PRO A 171 7.56 -5.03 -10.30
C PRO A 171 6.35 -5.35 -11.18
N ARG A 172 6.00 -6.64 -11.23
CA ARG A 172 4.87 -7.16 -12.01
C ARG A 172 3.82 -7.78 -11.10
N VAL A 173 2.57 -7.34 -11.20
CA VAL A 173 1.47 -7.86 -10.38
C VAL A 173 0.49 -8.67 -11.23
N ARG A 174 0.26 -9.93 -10.84
CA ARG A 174 -0.69 -10.82 -11.54
C ARG A 174 -2.12 -10.42 -11.23
N ALA A 175 -2.98 -10.42 -12.24
CA ALA A 175 -4.42 -10.31 -12.03
C ALA A 175 -4.98 -11.58 -11.33
N PRO A 176 -6.17 -11.52 -10.72
CA PRO A 176 -6.80 -12.71 -10.15
C PRO A 176 -6.95 -13.81 -11.20
N GLY A 177 -6.51 -15.03 -10.87
CA GLY A 177 -6.53 -16.18 -11.77
C GLY A 177 -5.43 -16.19 -12.87
N GLN A 178 -4.59 -15.16 -12.95
CA GLN A 178 -3.46 -15.15 -13.87
C GLN A 178 -2.32 -16.01 -13.33
N ASN A 179 -1.96 -17.07 -14.05
CA ASN A 179 -0.85 -17.95 -13.67
C ASN A 179 0.50 -17.44 -14.22
N GLU A 180 0.49 -16.90 -15.44
CA GLU A 180 1.71 -16.46 -16.12
C GLU A 180 2.20 -15.09 -15.63
N PHE A 181 3.38 -15.08 -15.03
CA PHE A 181 4.02 -13.87 -14.50
C PHE A 181 4.61 -12.95 -15.60
N SER A 182 5.00 -13.50 -16.75
CA SER A 182 5.58 -12.74 -17.88
C SER A 182 4.63 -11.69 -18.47
N ASN A 183 3.34 -11.96 -18.42
CA ASN A 183 2.26 -11.11 -18.93
C ASN A 183 1.60 -10.28 -17.82
N ALA A 184 2.10 -10.33 -16.59
CA ALA A 184 1.56 -9.58 -15.47
C ALA A 184 1.82 -8.07 -15.64
N LYS A 185 0.89 -7.25 -15.14
CA LYS A 185 0.93 -5.79 -15.24
C LYS A 185 2.18 -5.27 -14.56
N LYS A 186 3.01 -4.52 -15.29
CA LYS A 186 4.12 -3.77 -14.71
C LYS A 186 3.62 -2.51 -14.02
N ILE A 187 4.23 -2.14 -12.91
CA ILE A 187 3.96 -0.89 -12.21
C ILE A 187 5.29 -0.16 -12.01
N GLY A 188 5.40 1.08 -12.47
CA GLY A 188 6.56 1.93 -12.19
C GLY A 188 6.58 2.34 -10.72
N ILE A 189 7.74 2.21 -10.08
CA ILE A 189 7.99 2.68 -8.71
C ILE A 189 9.31 3.46 -8.72
N GLU A 190 9.27 4.69 -8.22
CA GLU A 190 10.46 5.46 -7.90
C GLU A 190 10.69 5.47 -6.40
N VAL A 191 11.95 5.44 -5.99
CA VAL A 191 12.34 5.47 -4.59
C VAL A 191 13.23 6.68 -4.37
N PHE A 192 12.86 7.50 -3.39
CA PHE A 192 13.58 8.70 -3.01
C PHE A 192 14.10 8.56 -1.58
N LYS A 193 15.32 9.01 -1.33
CA LYS A 193 15.81 9.24 0.02
C LYS A 193 15.38 10.64 0.45
N ASP A 194 14.59 10.71 1.52
CA ASP A 194 14.26 11.98 2.15
C ASP A 194 15.44 12.40 3.03
N GLU A 195 16.23 13.36 2.56
CA GLU A 195 17.43 13.81 3.26
C GLU A 195 17.12 14.56 4.57
N ASN A 196 15.85 14.91 4.81
CA ASN A 196 15.40 15.47 6.09
C ASN A 196 15.27 14.43 7.19
N THR A 197 14.84 13.22 6.81
CA THR A 197 14.49 12.16 7.75
C THR A 197 15.49 11.00 7.73
N GLY A 198 16.26 10.89 6.65
CA GLY A 198 17.13 9.75 6.37
C GLY A 198 16.39 8.50 5.90
N GLY A 199 15.05 8.52 5.80
CA GLY A 199 14.24 7.42 5.33
C GLY A 199 14.10 7.38 3.79
N LEU A 200 13.47 6.32 3.31
CA LEU A 200 13.06 6.18 1.91
C LEU A 200 11.57 6.47 1.76
N ILE A 201 11.20 7.07 0.64
CA ILE A 201 9.84 7.24 0.15
C ILE A 201 9.71 6.45 -1.14
N TYR A 202 8.89 5.41 -1.13
CA TYR A 202 8.44 4.69 -2.32
C TYR A 202 7.24 5.42 -2.88
N ILE A 203 7.21 5.67 -4.18
CA ILE A 203 6.06 6.22 -4.88
C ILE A 203 5.80 5.45 -6.16
N THR A 204 4.56 5.05 -6.37
CA THR A 204 4.14 4.35 -7.59
C THR A 204 3.67 5.34 -8.66
N GLU A 205 3.58 4.88 -9.91
CA GLU A 205 3.05 5.67 -11.03
C GLU A 205 1.59 6.12 -10.84
N THR A 206 0.86 5.53 -9.89
CA THR A 206 -0.51 5.93 -9.50
C THR A 206 -0.54 6.90 -8.32
N GLY A 207 0.63 7.27 -7.77
CA GLY A 207 0.76 8.22 -6.68
C GLY A 207 0.55 7.61 -5.30
N ALA A 208 0.55 6.27 -5.17
CA ALA A 208 0.55 5.62 -3.87
C ALA A 208 1.95 5.71 -3.25
N ILE A 209 2.01 6.01 -1.95
CA ILE A 209 3.27 6.18 -1.22
C ILE A 209 3.43 5.21 -0.06
N SER A 210 4.67 4.84 0.24
CA SER A 210 5.07 4.11 1.45
C SER A 210 6.45 4.56 1.90
N THR A 211 6.81 4.30 3.16
CA THR A 211 8.10 4.70 3.73
C THR A 211 8.85 3.52 4.30
N ALA A 212 10.16 3.48 4.08
CA ALA A 212 11.05 2.46 4.64
C ALA A 212 12.29 3.10 5.27
N ALA A 213 13.05 2.32 6.04
CA ALA A 213 14.40 2.73 6.44
C ALA A 213 15.32 2.75 5.22
N ALA A 214 16.23 3.72 5.14
CA ALA A 214 17.28 3.68 4.13
C ALA A 214 18.40 2.74 4.57
N PRO A 215 19.04 2.02 3.63
CA PRO A 215 20.25 1.27 3.92
C PRO A 215 21.38 2.24 4.30
N THR A 216 22.36 1.75 5.05
CA THR A 216 23.57 2.53 5.40
C THR A 216 24.36 2.92 4.17
N THR A 217 24.38 2.03 3.17
CA THR A 217 25.08 2.23 1.90
C THR A 217 24.06 2.35 0.79
N PRO A 218 23.99 3.50 0.08
CA PRO A 218 23.10 3.63 -1.06
C PRO A 218 23.52 2.68 -2.21
N PRO A 219 22.58 2.23 -3.05
CA PRO A 219 22.86 1.40 -4.20
C PRO A 219 23.69 2.16 -5.23
N ASP A 220 24.40 1.43 -6.11
CA ASP A 220 25.05 2.03 -7.26
C ASP A 220 23.97 2.57 -8.22
N PRO A 221 23.88 3.89 -8.45
CA PRO A 221 22.85 4.48 -9.30
C PRO A 221 22.95 4.04 -10.76
N LYS A 222 24.11 3.52 -11.19
CA LYS A 222 24.30 2.99 -12.55
C LYS A 222 23.88 1.53 -12.69
N LYS A 223 23.69 0.84 -11.56
CA LYS A 223 23.40 -0.60 -11.52
C LYS A 223 22.39 -0.93 -10.41
N PRO A 224 21.21 -0.28 -10.39
CA PRO A 224 20.16 -0.68 -9.46
C PRO A 224 19.76 -2.14 -9.76
N GLN A 225 19.59 -2.92 -8.71
CA GLN A 225 19.13 -4.30 -8.82
C GLN A 225 17.61 -4.33 -9.07
N PRO A 226 17.11 -5.23 -9.93
CA PRO A 226 15.67 -5.36 -10.13
C PRO A 226 14.98 -5.91 -8.87
N PRO A 227 13.68 -5.62 -8.67
CA PRO A 227 12.92 -6.24 -7.59
C PRO A 227 12.85 -7.75 -7.80
N LYS A 228 13.03 -8.53 -6.74
CA LYS A 228 12.95 -9.99 -6.78
C LYS A 228 11.57 -10.42 -6.31
N ALA A 229 10.78 -10.97 -7.22
CA ALA A 229 9.48 -11.55 -6.88
C ALA A 229 9.65 -12.74 -5.93
N VAL A 230 8.83 -12.77 -4.87
CA VAL A 230 8.90 -13.81 -3.83
C VAL A 230 7.70 -14.75 -3.96
N TYR A 231 6.48 -14.22 -3.86
CA TYR A 231 5.21 -14.94 -4.02
C TYR A 231 4.06 -13.95 -4.21
N GLY A 232 2.89 -14.49 -4.59
CA GLY A 232 1.65 -13.74 -4.71
C GLY A 232 0.59 -14.24 -3.75
N LEU A 233 -0.32 -13.35 -3.37
CA LEU A 233 -1.47 -13.59 -2.51
C LEU A 233 -2.74 -13.09 -3.21
N GLN A 234 -3.88 -13.72 -2.91
CA GLN A 234 -5.20 -13.23 -3.27
C GLN A 234 -5.99 -13.00 -1.98
N LEU A 235 -6.41 -11.76 -1.77
CA LEU A 235 -7.15 -11.34 -0.59
C LEU A 235 -8.60 -11.06 -0.98
N ARG A 236 -9.54 -11.41 -0.10
CA ARG A 236 -10.95 -11.02 -0.29
C ARG A 236 -11.26 -9.81 0.57
N VAL A 237 -11.96 -8.84 0.01
CA VAL A 237 -12.31 -7.60 0.68
C VAL A 237 -13.81 -7.36 0.56
N ARG A 238 -14.48 -7.28 1.70
CA ARG A 238 -15.92 -6.99 1.79
C ARG A 238 -16.18 -5.51 1.60
N GLY A 239 -17.39 -5.14 1.20
CA GLY A 239 -17.87 -3.76 1.32
C GLY A 239 -18.09 -3.35 2.79
N ALA A 240 -18.10 -2.05 3.06
CA ALA A 240 -18.20 -1.51 4.43
C ALA A 240 -19.45 -1.96 5.20
N ASP A 241 -20.54 -2.24 4.48
CA ASP A 241 -21.83 -2.68 5.03
C ASP A 241 -22.05 -4.20 4.92
N GLU A 242 -21.07 -4.94 4.38
CA GLU A 242 -21.16 -6.39 4.25
C GLU A 242 -20.58 -7.07 5.50
N THR A 243 -21.38 -7.93 6.13
CA THR A 243 -20.99 -8.71 7.32
C THR A 243 -20.30 -10.02 6.96
N GLU A 244 -20.63 -10.62 5.82
CA GLU A 244 -20.10 -11.91 5.38
C GLU A 244 -19.37 -11.82 4.03
N PHE A 245 -18.46 -12.78 3.79
CA PHE A 245 -17.74 -12.88 2.52
C PHE A 245 -18.64 -13.47 1.43
N THR A 246 -19.46 -12.64 0.80
CA THR A 246 -20.30 -13.06 -0.34
C THR A 246 -19.51 -13.08 -1.66
N GLU A 247 -20.12 -13.59 -2.73
CA GLU A 247 -19.53 -13.55 -4.08
C GLU A 247 -19.28 -12.12 -4.60
N LYS A 248 -19.89 -11.10 -3.95
CA LYS A 248 -19.64 -9.68 -4.25
C LYS A 248 -18.35 -9.15 -3.65
N ALA A 249 -17.78 -9.85 -2.66
CA ALA A 249 -16.53 -9.44 -2.04
C ALA A 249 -15.42 -9.39 -3.10
N LYS A 250 -14.76 -8.24 -3.21
CA LYS A 250 -13.71 -8.01 -4.20
C LYS A 250 -12.53 -8.95 -3.93
N SER A 251 -11.99 -9.55 -4.99
CA SER A 251 -10.68 -10.21 -4.93
C SER A 251 -9.59 -9.20 -5.29
N ALA A 252 -8.62 -9.02 -4.39
CA ALA A 252 -7.46 -8.17 -4.58
C ALA A 252 -6.21 -9.03 -4.73
N SER A 253 -5.51 -8.86 -5.86
CA SER A 253 -4.21 -9.49 -6.07
C SER A 253 -3.11 -8.66 -5.44
N LEU A 254 -2.19 -9.36 -4.77
CA LEU A 254 -1.03 -8.80 -4.12
C LEU A 254 0.21 -9.61 -4.50
N GLU A 255 1.29 -8.96 -4.92
CA GLU A 255 2.59 -9.61 -5.08
C GLU A 255 3.59 -9.04 -4.06
N ILE A 256 4.45 -9.93 -3.57
CA ILE A 256 5.49 -9.62 -2.60
C ILE A 256 6.84 -9.66 -3.31
N PHE A 257 7.63 -8.61 -3.10
CA PHE A 257 8.98 -8.47 -3.66
C PHE A 257 9.99 -8.19 -2.57
N GLU A 258 11.20 -8.71 -2.73
CA GLU A 258 12.38 -8.15 -2.10
C GLU A 258 12.90 -7.00 -2.99
N ASP A 259 13.22 -5.87 -2.39
CA ASP A 259 14.01 -4.82 -3.02
C ASP A 259 15.46 -4.92 -2.53
N PRO A 260 16.38 -5.48 -3.35
CA PRO A 260 17.77 -5.67 -2.94
C PRO A 260 18.53 -4.35 -2.72
N ASN A 261 18.01 -3.23 -3.22
CA ASN A 261 18.66 -1.93 -3.10
C ASN A 261 18.43 -1.27 -1.75
N SER A 262 17.40 -1.68 -1.02
CA SER A 262 17.05 -1.15 0.31
C SER A 262 17.03 -2.22 1.41
N GLY A 263 16.84 -3.48 1.04
CA GLY A 263 16.54 -4.57 1.97
C GLY A 263 15.09 -4.57 2.48
N ALA A 264 14.17 -3.81 1.86
CA ALA A 264 12.76 -3.84 2.20
C ALA A 264 12.02 -4.99 1.52
N LEU A 265 10.93 -5.45 2.15
CA LEU A 265 9.88 -6.22 1.49
C LEU A 265 8.78 -5.27 1.03
N LEU A 266 8.37 -5.43 -0.23
CA LEU A 266 7.30 -4.65 -0.86
C LEU A 266 6.08 -5.54 -1.03
N TYR A 267 4.95 -5.08 -0.53
CA TYR A 267 3.63 -5.62 -0.82
C TYR A 267 3.00 -4.67 -1.83
N LEU A 268 2.61 -5.17 -3.00
CA LEU A 268 2.13 -4.34 -4.11
C LEU A 268 0.84 -4.90 -4.72
N THR A 269 -0.21 -4.09 -4.73
CA THR A 269 -1.50 -4.47 -5.34
C THR A 269 -1.54 -4.19 -6.84
N LEU A 270 -2.48 -4.84 -7.53
CA LEU A 270 -2.70 -4.64 -8.98
C LEU A 270 -3.08 -3.20 -9.33
N GLU A 271 -3.78 -2.52 -8.41
CA GLU A 271 -4.15 -1.12 -8.49
C GLU A 271 -2.98 -0.15 -8.26
N GLY A 272 -1.81 -0.65 -7.88
CA GLY A 272 -0.60 0.14 -7.70
C GLY A 272 -0.46 0.75 -6.30
N TYR A 273 -1.16 0.22 -5.29
CA TYR A 273 -0.86 0.58 -3.90
C TYR A 273 0.31 -0.24 -3.38
N VAL A 274 1.22 0.43 -2.67
CA VAL A 274 2.44 -0.16 -2.14
C VAL A 274 2.48 -0.02 -0.62
N ALA A 275 2.92 -1.07 0.06
CA ALA A 275 3.32 -1.04 1.45
C ALA A 275 4.72 -1.64 1.58
N THR A 276 5.54 -1.06 2.45
CA THR A 276 6.91 -1.51 2.71
C THR A 276 7.09 -1.90 4.16
N VAL A 277 7.86 -2.96 4.39
CA VAL A 277 8.28 -3.40 5.73
C VAL A 277 9.74 -3.82 5.69
N PRO A 278 10.44 -3.87 6.85
CA PRO A 278 11.77 -4.46 6.91
C PRO A 278 11.77 -5.90 6.35
N ALA A 279 12.92 -6.35 5.83
CA ALA A 279 13.10 -7.76 5.48
C ALA A 279 12.70 -8.66 6.65
N ALA A 280 11.89 -9.67 6.35
CA ALA A 280 11.46 -10.69 7.28
C ALA A 280 11.95 -12.06 6.80
N LYS A 281 12.14 -13.00 7.73
CA LYS A 281 12.36 -14.39 7.37
C LYS A 281 11.10 -14.93 6.70
N ILE A 282 11.26 -15.47 5.50
CA ILE A 282 10.18 -16.12 4.75
C ILE A 282 10.22 -17.61 5.05
N ASP A 283 9.12 -18.16 5.57
CA ASP A 283 8.93 -19.61 5.68
C ASP A 283 8.49 -20.17 4.31
N PRO A 284 9.33 -20.95 3.61
CA PRO A 284 8.98 -21.51 2.31
C PRO A 284 7.92 -22.61 2.41
N GLY A 285 7.71 -23.21 3.59
CA GLY A 285 6.70 -24.25 3.82
C GLY A 285 5.30 -23.69 4.08
N ALA A 286 5.20 -22.43 4.51
CA ALA A 286 3.93 -21.76 4.72
C ALA A 286 3.36 -21.20 3.40
N THR A 287 2.04 -21.14 3.29
CA THR A 287 1.35 -20.60 2.10
C THR A 287 0.08 -19.83 2.46
N GLY A 288 -0.33 -18.94 1.56
CA GLY A 288 -1.57 -18.19 1.68
C GLY A 288 -1.59 -17.19 2.84
N VAL A 289 -2.80 -16.85 3.26
CA VAL A 289 -3.07 -15.92 4.35
C VAL A 289 -4.06 -16.51 5.33
N THR A 290 -4.01 -16.04 6.57
CA THR A 290 -5.04 -16.29 7.58
C THR A 290 -5.81 -15.00 7.82
N TRP A 291 -7.12 -14.98 7.56
CA TRP A 291 -7.95 -13.85 7.94
C TRP A 291 -8.01 -13.71 9.46
N LYS A 292 -7.83 -12.50 9.98
CA LYS A 292 -7.77 -12.20 11.42
C LYS A 292 -9.01 -11.45 11.89
N THR A 293 -9.35 -10.37 11.20
CA THR A 293 -10.47 -9.51 11.57
C THR A 293 -10.90 -8.66 10.36
N GLY A 294 -12.10 -8.08 10.46
CA GLY A 294 -12.57 -7.03 9.57
C GLY A 294 -13.10 -5.87 10.39
N MET A 295 -12.99 -4.66 9.86
CA MET A 295 -13.40 -3.42 10.51
C MET A 295 -14.01 -2.46 9.48
N ALA A 296 -14.83 -1.53 9.93
CA ALA A 296 -15.36 -0.44 9.10
C ALA A 296 -14.86 0.89 9.67
N LEU A 297 -13.91 1.50 8.98
CA LEU A 297 -13.33 2.79 9.38
C LEU A 297 -14.06 3.94 8.69
N ARG A 298 -14.14 5.08 9.38
CA ARG A 298 -14.71 6.30 8.82
C ARG A 298 -13.60 7.28 8.51
N ALA A 299 -13.67 7.95 7.37
CA ALA A 299 -12.79 9.07 7.05
C ALA A 299 -13.61 10.29 6.65
N ARG A 300 -13.43 11.40 7.38
CA ARG A 300 -14.11 12.66 7.06
C ARG A 300 -13.47 13.28 5.84
N LYS A 301 -14.30 13.88 5.00
CA LYS A 301 -13.81 14.84 4.00
C LYS A 301 -13.42 16.13 4.73
N VAL A 302 -12.50 16.88 4.16
CA VAL A 302 -12.12 18.16 4.76
C VAL A 302 -13.32 19.09 4.95
N GLY A 303 -13.41 19.67 6.15
CA GLY A 303 -14.50 20.56 6.53
C GLY A 303 -15.81 19.88 6.90
N GLU A 304 -15.87 18.54 6.94
CA GLU A 304 -16.99 17.81 7.53
C GLU A 304 -16.85 17.79 9.06
N PRO A 305 -17.66 18.54 9.83
CA PRO A 305 -17.55 18.53 11.29
C PRO A 305 -18.10 17.25 11.93
N GLU A 306 -19.06 16.57 11.28
CA GLU A 306 -19.77 15.44 11.85
C GLU A 306 -19.14 14.11 11.42
N PHE A 307 -18.41 13.48 12.34
CA PHE A 307 -17.80 12.16 12.11
C PHE A 307 -18.83 11.07 11.73
N ALA A 308 -20.07 11.17 12.19
CA ALA A 308 -21.12 10.23 11.82
C ALA A 308 -21.51 10.28 10.32
N LYS A 309 -21.27 11.41 9.63
CA LYS A 309 -21.51 11.59 8.19
C LYS A 309 -20.32 11.17 7.32
N ALA A 310 -19.17 10.93 7.95
CA ALA A 310 -17.97 10.48 7.26
C ALA A 310 -18.20 9.20 6.46
N ARG A 311 -17.56 9.11 5.28
CA ARG A 311 -17.61 7.91 4.44
C ARG A 311 -17.02 6.72 5.20
N ARG A 312 -17.68 5.57 5.13
CA ARG A 312 -17.19 4.31 5.67
C ARG A 312 -16.36 3.57 4.63
N PHE A 313 -15.32 2.90 5.08
CA PHE A 313 -14.46 2.03 4.30
C PHE A 313 -14.32 0.70 5.04
N SER A 314 -14.60 -0.41 4.36
CA SER A 314 -14.22 -1.71 4.88
C SER A 314 -12.71 -1.86 4.88
N VAL A 315 -12.15 -2.42 5.95
CA VAL A 315 -10.76 -2.85 6.03
C VAL A 315 -10.73 -4.28 6.54
N GLU A 316 -10.07 -5.16 5.81
CA GLU A 316 -9.83 -6.54 6.20
C GLU A 316 -8.38 -6.71 6.63
N VAL A 317 -8.15 -7.52 7.66
CA VAL A 317 -6.83 -7.80 8.21
C VAL A 317 -6.51 -9.27 8.03
N PHE A 318 -5.39 -9.53 7.38
CA PHE A 318 -4.85 -10.85 7.12
C PHE A 318 -3.48 -10.99 7.76
N GLU A 319 -3.14 -12.19 8.21
CA GLU A 319 -1.76 -12.56 8.52
C GLU A 319 -1.18 -13.26 7.29
N ASP A 320 -0.06 -12.75 6.79
CA ASP A 320 0.74 -13.45 5.80
C ASP A 320 1.42 -14.64 6.48
N ASN A 321 1.00 -15.86 6.13
CA ASN A 321 1.48 -17.06 6.80
C ASN A 321 2.98 -17.29 6.60
N ARG A 322 3.61 -16.68 5.58
CA ARG A 322 5.05 -16.84 5.28
C ARG A 322 5.94 -15.91 6.09
N THR A 323 5.45 -14.72 6.43
CA THR A 323 6.25 -13.69 7.12
C THR A 323 5.74 -13.40 8.53
N GLY A 324 4.49 -13.77 8.83
CA GLY A 324 3.78 -13.41 10.05
C GLY A 324 3.28 -11.95 10.07
N ASN A 325 3.57 -11.16 9.04
CA ASN A 325 3.16 -9.75 8.97
C ASN A 325 1.63 -9.64 8.86
N GLN A 326 1.07 -8.57 9.41
CA GLN A 326 -0.36 -8.27 9.27
C GLN A 326 -0.60 -7.33 8.10
N ILE A 327 -1.38 -7.78 7.11
CA ILE A 327 -1.78 -7.03 5.94
C ILE A 327 -3.17 -6.43 6.19
N PHE A 328 -3.25 -5.11 6.21
CA PHE A 328 -4.49 -4.34 6.22
C PHE A 328 -4.82 -3.98 4.77
N ILE A 329 -6.02 -4.28 4.32
CA ILE A 329 -6.48 -3.94 2.97
C ILE A 329 -7.87 -3.31 3.00
N SER A 330 -8.02 -2.13 2.40
CA SER A 330 -9.30 -1.46 2.27
C SER A 330 -10.07 -1.93 1.03
N GLU A 331 -11.39 -1.71 1.02
CA GLU A 331 -12.25 -1.95 -0.15
C GLU A 331 -11.80 -1.20 -1.42
N THR A 332 -10.98 -0.15 -1.28
CA THR A 332 -10.40 0.60 -2.40
C THR A 332 -9.22 -0.11 -3.07
N GLY A 333 -8.69 -1.17 -2.43
CA GLY A 333 -7.43 -1.82 -2.81
C GLY A 333 -6.19 -1.20 -2.18
N SER A 334 -6.33 -0.11 -1.39
CA SER A 334 -5.22 0.42 -0.60
C SER A 334 -4.80 -0.55 0.49
N ILE A 335 -3.49 -0.71 0.65
CA ILE A 335 -2.88 -1.64 1.60
C ILE A 335 -1.95 -0.93 2.58
N ALA A 336 -1.83 -1.51 3.76
CA ALA A 336 -0.79 -1.20 4.73
C ALA A 336 -0.33 -2.51 5.38
N VAL A 337 0.94 -2.59 5.79
CA VAL A 337 1.47 -3.82 6.41
C VAL A 337 2.14 -3.46 7.72
N LEU A 338 1.73 -4.14 8.79
CA LEU A 338 2.35 -4.06 10.10
C LEU A 338 3.33 -5.23 10.23
N PRO A 339 4.64 -4.99 10.36
CA PRO A 339 5.60 -6.05 10.61
C PRO A 339 5.34 -6.68 11.99
N LYS A 340 5.55 -7.99 12.09
CA LYS A 340 5.47 -8.73 13.35
C LYS A 340 6.72 -8.54 14.20
#